data_AF-A0A380L7B2-F1
#
_entry.id   AF-A0A380L7B2-F1
#
_cell.length_a   1.000
_cell.length_b   1.000
_cell.length_c   1.000
_cell.angle_alpha   90.00
_cell.angle_beta   90.00
_cell.angle_gamma   90.00
#
_symmetry.space_group_name_H-M   'P 1'
#
loop_
_entity.id
_entity.type
_entity.pdbx_description
1 polymer ?
#
loop_
_entity_poly.entity_id
_entity_poly.type
_entity_poly.pdbx_seq_one_letter_code
_entity_poly.pdbx_strand_id
1 'polypeptide(L)'
;MAKTNWIKNLEEVLKQKTQPKVMVSEKTGNEYTTDVVPVLNVLSTGSIEEVGNKFKYSVVDTNNDLEYTIKAPNQVEVKFGTVLQFRNVRGGATNNGIGWYAADSVSVVQRNA
;
A
#
# COMPACT_ATOMS: atom_id res chain seq x y z
N MET A 1 -27.13 -17.40 -1.68
CA MET A 1 -26.34 -17.50 -2.93
C MET A 1 -25.48 -16.25 -3.04
N ALA A 2 -24.18 -16.40 -3.29
CA ALA A 2 -23.30 -15.24 -3.52
C ALA A 2 -23.60 -14.60 -4.88
N LYS A 3 -23.61 -13.27 -4.94
CA LYS A 3 -23.74 -12.54 -6.21
C LYS A 3 -22.39 -12.48 -6.91
N THR A 4 -22.38 -12.59 -8.24
CA THR A 4 -21.18 -12.40 -9.04
C THR A 4 -20.62 -10.99 -8.86
N ASN A 5 -19.32 -10.87 -8.65
CA ASN A 5 -18.62 -9.59 -8.49
C ASN A 5 -17.61 -9.40 -9.63
N TRP A 6 -17.64 -8.24 -10.29
CA TRP A 6 -16.69 -7.86 -11.34
C TRP A 6 -15.53 -7.01 -10.83
N ILE A 7 -15.59 -6.57 -9.57
CA ILE A 7 -14.57 -5.73 -8.94
C ILE A 7 -13.52 -6.64 -8.31
N LYS A 8 -12.28 -6.55 -8.80
CA LYS A 8 -11.14 -7.26 -8.21
C LYS A 8 -10.87 -6.77 -6.79
N ASN A 9 -10.55 -7.71 -5.90
CA ASN A 9 -10.13 -7.40 -4.53
C ASN A 9 -8.64 -7.01 -4.48
N LEU A 10 -8.15 -6.62 -3.29
CA LEU A 10 -6.77 -6.18 -3.10
C LEU A 10 -5.74 -7.27 -3.46
N GLU A 11 -6.02 -8.53 -3.12
CA GLU A 11 -5.14 -9.66 -3.43
C GLU A 11 -5.01 -9.86 -4.94
N GLU A 12 -6.12 -9.76 -5.68
CA GLU A 12 -6.14 -9.88 -7.14
C GLU A 12 -5.51 -8.70 -7.86
N VAL A 13 -5.66 -7.48 -7.32
CA VAL A 13 -5.09 -6.26 -7.90
C VAL A 13 -3.58 -6.22 -7.71
N LEU A 14 -3.10 -6.48 -6.49
CA LEU A 14 -1.67 -6.43 -6.18
C LEU A 14 -0.95 -7.75 -6.46
N LYS A 15 -1.68 -8.85 -6.69
CA LYS A 15 -1.15 -10.22 -6.78
C LYS A 15 -0.33 -10.60 -5.54
N GLN A 16 -0.82 -10.19 -4.37
CA GLN A 16 -0.17 -10.37 -3.08
C GLN A 16 -1.17 -10.97 -2.09
N LYS A 17 -0.75 -11.94 -1.28
CA LYS A 17 -1.64 -12.52 -0.27
C LYS A 17 -2.13 -11.45 0.70
N THR A 18 -3.42 -11.45 0.97
CA THR A 18 -4.00 -10.57 1.98
C THR A 18 -4.47 -11.34 3.21
N GLN A 19 -4.71 -10.60 4.29
CA GLN A 19 -5.40 -11.10 5.46
C GLN A 19 -6.33 -10.02 6.00
N PRO A 20 -7.49 -10.40 6.59
CA PRO A 20 -8.37 -9.45 7.25
C PRO A 20 -7.68 -8.87 8.48
N LYS A 21 -7.86 -7.58 8.70
CA LYS A 21 -7.33 -6.87 9.87
C LYS A 21 -8.33 -5.83 10.37
N VAL A 22 -8.50 -5.77 11.68
CA VAL A 22 -9.25 -4.70 12.35
C VAL A 22 -8.40 -3.43 12.36
N MET A 23 -8.99 -2.35 11.89
CA MET A 23 -8.40 -1.03 11.76
C MET A 23 -9.28 -0.01 12.45
N VAL A 24 -8.69 1.10 12.90
CA VAL A 24 -9.44 2.23 13.48
C VAL A 24 -9.47 3.37 12.46
N SER A 25 -10.65 3.90 12.20
CA SER A 25 -10.84 5.03 11.29
C SER A 25 -10.26 6.31 11.89
N GLU A 26 -9.29 6.93 11.22
CA GLU A 26 -8.75 8.24 11.62
C GLU A 26 -9.83 9.34 11.64
N LYS A 27 -10.89 9.20 10.81
CA LYS A 27 -11.95 10.20 10.69
C LYS A 27 -13.03 10.05 11.76
N THR A 28 -13.39 8.82 12.10
CA THR A 28 -14.58 8.53 12.94
C THR A 28 -14.25 7.84 14.25
N GLY A 29 -13.03 7.32 14.43
CA GLY A 29 -12.64 6.53 15.59
C GLY A 29 -13.23 5.12 15.64
N ASN A 30 -14.09 4.75 14.68
CA ASN A 30 -14.73 3.45 14.66
C ASN A 30 -13.81 2.37 14.11
N GLU A 31 -13.94 1.17 14.68
CA GLU A 31 -13.32 -0.03 14.14
C GLU A 31 -13.99 -0.47 12.83
N TYR A 32 -13.18 -0.97 11.91
CA TYR A 32 -13.62 -1.61 10.68
C TYR A 32 -12.66 -2.73 10.32
N THR A 33 -13.16 -3.77 9.65
CA THR A 33 -12.30 -4.85 9.14
C THR A 33 -12.06 -4.64 7.66
N THR A 34 -10.80 -4.77 7.23
CA THR A 34 -10.42 -4.70 5.82
C THR A 34 -9.27 -5.66 5.54
N ASP A 35 -9.14 -6.08 4.29
CA ASP A 35 -8.00 -6.90 3.86
C ASP A 35 -6.76 -6.04 3.71
N VAL A 36 -5.64 -6.54 4.21
CA VAL A 36 -4.33 -5.90 4.10
C VAL A 36 -3.29 -6.86 3.56
N VAL A 37 -2.32 -6.35 2.83
CA VAL A 37 -1.03 -7.02 2.63
C VAL A 37 -0.18 -6.71 3.87
N PRO A 38 0.10 -7.68 4.75
CA PRO A 38 0.73 -7.41 6.05
C PRO A 38 2.12 -6.80 5.94
N VAL A 39 2.88 -7.28 4.95
CA VAL A 39 4.24 -6.85 4.64
C VAL A 39 4.37 -6.82 3.13
N LEU A 40 4.70 -5.65 2.58
CA LEU A 40 4.91 -5.46 1.15
C LEU A 40 6.29 -4.86 0.91
N ASN A 41 7.15 -5.61 0.23
CA ASN A 41 8.48 -5.15 -0.18
C ASN A 41 8.44 -4.76 -1.65
N VAL A 42 8.76 -3.50 -1.95
CA VAL A 42 8.73 -2.93 -3.31
C VAL A 42 9.93 -2.00 -3.50
N LEU A 43 10.30 -1.70 -4.76
CA LEU A 43 11.37 -0.75 -5.04
C LEU A 43 10.80 0.66 -5.15
N SER A 44 11.49 1.63 -4.58
CA SER A 44 11.20 3.05 -4.82
C SER A 44 11.70 3.47 -6.20
N THR A 45 10.92 4.29 -6.91
CA THR A 45 11.38 5.00 -8.11
C THR A 45 12.20 6.25 -7.78
N GLY A 46 12.40 6.55 -6.49
CA GLY A 46 13.12 7.73 -6.02
C GLY A 46 12.24 8.95 -5.75
N SER A 47 10.93 8.87 -6.05
CA SER A 47 10.00 9.99 -5.85
C SER A 47 9.19 9.85 -4.56
N ILE A 48 9.19 10.91 -3.76
CA ILE A 48 8.30 11.10 -2.61
C ILE A 48 7.60 12.44 -2.76
N GLU A 49 6.28 12.45 -2.55
CA GLU A 49 5.47 13.66 -2.49
C GLU A 49 4.88 13.80 -1.08
N GLU A 50 4.96 14.99 -0.50
CA GLU A 50 4.20 15.32 0.71
C GLU A 50 2.76 15.68 0.33
N VAL A 51 1.78 15.03 0.97
CA VAL A 51 0.36 15.21 0.69
C VAL A 51 -0.40 15.33 2.01
N GLY A 52 -0.65 16.57 2.44
CA GLY A 52 -1.15 16.85 3.79
C GLY A 52 -0.10 16.43 4.81
N ASN A 53 -0.49 15.63 5.81
CA ASN A 53 0.42 15.14 6.86
C ASN A 53 0.96 13.73 6.57
N LYS A 54 1.03 13.33 5.29
CA LYS A 54 1.45 11.99 4.86
C LYS A 54 2.39 12.08 3.67
N PHE A 55 3.11 11.01 3.41
CA PHE A 55 4.09 10.89 2.34
C PHE A 55 3.63 9.84 1.33
N LYS A 56 3.62 10.20 0.06
CA LYS A 56 3.22 9.36 -1.06
C LYS A 56 4.48 8.91 -1.80
N TYR A 57 4.70 7.60 -1.80
CA TYR A 57 5.87 6.96 -2.40
C TYR A 57 5.51 6.36 -3.74
N SER A 58 6.24 6.70 -4.80
CA SER A 58 6.15 6.01 -6.09
C SER A 58 6.99 4.74 -6.05
N VAL A 59 6.36 3.61 -6.37
CA VAL A 59 6.95 2.28 -6.18
C VAL A 59 6.66 1.36 -7.36
N VAL A 60 7.58 0.40 -7.57
CA VAL A 60 7.41 -0.71 -8.49
C VAL A 60 7.48 -2.05 -7.74
N ASP A 61 6.50 -2.91 -7.98
CA ASP A 61 6.54 -4.33 -7.61
C ASP A 61 7.04 -5.13 -8.80
N THR A 62 8.35 -5.39 -8.82
CA THR A 62 9.02 -6.09 -9.92
C THR A 62 8.60 -7.55 -10.04
N ASN A 63 8.08 -8.18 -8.98
CA ASN A 63 7.65 -9.58 -9.04
C ASN A 63 6.32 -9.73 -9.78
N ASN A 64 5.50 -8.68 -9.76
CA ASN A 64 4.15 -8.70 -10.28
C ASN A 64 3.94 -7.78 -11.50
N ASP A 65 4.99 -7.05 -11.89
CA ASP A 65 5.02 -6.07 -12.99
C ASP A 65 3.97 -4.96 -12.79
N LEU A 66 4.03 -4.32 -11.61
CA LEU A 66 3.09 -3.28 -11.21
C LEU A 66 3.82 -1.99 -10.81
N GLU A 67 3.27 -0.84 -11.19
CA GLU A 67 3.69 0.48 -10.74
C GLU A 67 2.50 1.22 -10.12
N TYR A 68 2.69 1.78 -8.92
CA TYR A 68 1.65 2.49 -8.19
C TYR A 68 2.25 3.38 -7.10
N THR A 69 1.38 4.06 -6.34
CA THR A 69 1.80 4.93 -5.23
C THR A 69 1.18 4.47 -3.93
N ILE A 70 1.96 4.50 -2.84
CA ILE A 70 1.49 4.13 -1.49
C ILE A 70 1.68 5.33 -0.56
N LYS A 71 0.63 5.68 0.19
CA LYS A 71 0.70 6.70 1.23
C LYS A 71 1.08 6.08 2.58
N ALA A 72 2.03 6.67 3.30
CA ALA A 72 2.37 6.31 4.67
C ALA A 72 2.50 7.57 5.56
N PRO A 73 2.27 7.47 6.87
CA PRO A 73 2.34 8.63 7.77
C PRO A 73 3.77 9.07 8.07
N ASN A 74 4.75 8.17 8.02
CA ASN A 74 6.14 8.48 8.31
C ASN A 74 6.97 8.68 7.03
N GLN A 75 7.95 9.57 7.10
CA GLN A 75 8.93 9.79 6.03
C GLN A 75 10.14 8.88 6.20
N VAL A 76 10.66 8.36 5.09
CA VAL A 76 12.00 7.78 5.00
C VAL A 76 12.72 8.36 3.79
N GLU A 77 14.05 8.51 3.87
CA GLU A 77 14.84 8.91 2.71
C GLU A 77 14.85 7.79 1.67
N VAL A 78 14.67 8.14 0.39
CA VAL A 78 14.71 7.17 -0.70
C VAL A 78 15.51 7.70 -1.88
N LYS A 79 16.12 6.75 -2.59
CA LYS A 79 16.71 6.92 -3.92
C LYS A 79 16.13 5.86 -4.85
N PHE A 80 16.31 6.01 -6.16
CA PHE A 80 15.92 4.99 -7.12
C PHE A 80 16.50 3.61 -6.73
N GLY A 81 15.66 2.58 -6.72
CA GLY A 81 16.05 1.21 -6.35
C GLY A 81 16.13 0.93 -4.85
N THR A 82 15.79 1.90 -3.99
CA THR A 82 15.69 1.65 -2.54
C THR A 82 14.58 0.64 -2.27
N VAL A 83 14.88 -0.45 -1.56
CA VAL A 83 13.87 -1.42 -1.14
C VAL A 83 13.10 -0.86 0.04
N LEU A 84 11.80 -0.66 -0.14
CA LEU A 84 10.87 -0.21 0.87
C LEU A 84 10.02 -1.36 1.38
N GLN A 85 9.88 -1.44 2.70
CA GLN A 85 8.93 -2.34 3.35
C GLN A 85 7.79 -1.53 3.95
N PHE A 86 6.59 -1.76 3.43
CA PHE A 86 5.34 -1.21 3.95
C PHE A 86 4.63 -2.22 4.84
N ARG A 87 3.93 -1.72 5.87
CA ARG A 87 3.14 -2.55 6.79
C ARG A 87 1.65 -2.30 6.62
N ASN A 88 0.88 -3.39 6.55
CA ASN A 88 -0.58 -3.41 6.43
C ASN A 88 -1.07 -2.53 5.26
N VAL A 89 -0.54 -2.79 4.07
CA VAL A 89 -0.96 -2.08 2.87
C VAL A 89 -2.40 -2.44 2.57
N ARG A 90 -3.24 -1.42 2.46
CA ARG A 90 -4.66 -1.51 2.14
C ARG A 90 -4.97 -0.59 0.97
N GLY A 91 -6.06 -0.88 0.28
CA GLY A 91 -6.45 -0.05 -0.85
C GLY A 91 -7.83 -0.37 -1.38
N GLY A 92 -8.21 0.38 -2.39
CA GLY A 92 -9.47 0.19 -3.09
C GLY A 92 -9.53 1.06 -4.34
N ALA A 93 -10.61 0.92 -5.09
CA ALA A 93 -10.86 1.79 -6.23
C ALA A 93 -11.46 3.12 -5.78
N THR A 94 -11.01 4.21 -6.38
CA THR A 94 -11.73 5.49 -6.38
C THR A 94 -12.87 5.45 -7.41
N ASN A 95 -13.76 6.46 -7.40
CA ASN A 95 -14.91 6.54 -8.31
C ASN A 95 -14.53 6.50 -9.81
N ASN A 96 -13.31 6.91 -10.14
CA ASN A 96 -12.72 6.90 -11.48
C ASN A 96 -11.91 5.62 -11.78
N GLY A 97 -12.01 4.59 -10.95
CA GLY A 97 -11.39 3.27 -11.18
C GLY A 97 -9.89 3.21 -10.87
N ILE A 98 -9.29 4.30 -10.36
CA ILE A 98 -7.87 4.34 -9.99
C ILE A 98 -7.69 3.75 -8.59
N GLY A 99 -6.70 2.87 -8.41
CA GLY A 99 -6.38 2.32 -7.10
C GLY A 99 -5.76 3.38 -6.19
N TRP A 100 -6.27 3.51 -4.96
CA TRP A 100 -5.57 4.20 -3.88
C TRP A 100 -4.98 3.16 -2.93
N TYR A 101 -3.78 3.44 -2.40
CA TYR A 101 -3.10 2.56 -1.45
C TYR A 101 -2.54 3.35 -0.28
N ALA A 102 -2.70 2.79 0.92
CA ALA A 102 -2.15 3.34 2.15
C ALA A 102 -1.53 2.24 3.01
N ALA A 103 -0.55 2.62 3.83
CA ALA A 103 0.12 1.75 4.77
C ALA A 103 0.14 2.40 6.16
N ASP A 104 0.36 1.59 7.18
CA ASP A 104 0.53 2.07 8.55
C ASP A 104 1.92 2.68 8.76
N SER A 105 2.91 2.12 8.07
CA SER A 105 4.28 2.63 8.11
C SER A 105 5.08 2.17 6.90
N VAL A 106 6.21 2.84 6.71
CA VAL A 106 7.25 2.46 5.74
C VAL A 106 8.62 2.43 6.40
N SER A 107 9.50 1.54 5.95
CA SER A 107 10.89 1.46 6.38
C SER A 107 11.79 1.08 5.21
N VAL A 108 13.06 1.47 5.26
CA VAL A 108 14.07 1.03 4.29
C VAL A 108 14.58 -0.35 4.71
N VAL A 109 14.56 -1.32 3.79
CA VAL A 109 15.18 -2.62 4.03
C VAL A 109 16.67 -2.49 3.73
N GLN A 110 17.49 -2.47 4.78
CA GLN A 110 18.93 -2.60 4.62
C GLN A 110 19.26 -4.03 4.19
N ARG A 111 19.89 -4.20 3.03
CA ARG A 111 20.63 -5.43 2.75
C ARG A 111 21.88 -5.37 3.62
N ASN A 112 21.96 -6.23 4.63
CA ASN A 112 23.24 -6.49 5.27
C ASN A 112 24.17 -7.01 4.17
N ALA A 113 25.26 -6.27 3.92
CA ALA A 113 26.31 -6.64 2.99
C ALA A 113 27.10 -7.84 3.52
#